data_AF-A0A656JSC0-F1
#
_entry.id   AF-A0A656JSC0-F1
#
_cell.length_a   1.000
_cell.length_b   1.000
_cell.length_c   1.000
_cell.angle_alpha   90.00
_cell.angle_beta   90.00
_cell.angle_gamma   90.00
#
_symmetry.space_group_name_H-M   'P 1'
#
loop_
_entity.id
_entity.type
_entity.pdbx_description
1 polymer ?
#
loop_
_entity_poly.entity_id
_entity_poly.type
_entity_poly.pdbx_seq_one_letter_code
_entity_poly.pdbx_strand_id
1 'polypeptide(L)'
;TACGGISPAYTLPIVLDVGTNNRELLDDPMYMGWRHERVSGKEYEDFIALFIDAVQRRWPDVLLQFEDFAQSNAMPLLEKYRDELCCFNDDIQGTASVAVGTLLAACKAKNETLGQQKVVFVGAGSAGCGIAEHIIAAMRIEGLSESEARKRIFMVDRFGLLTEGMGNLLDFQQRLAQKSADVAG
;
A
#
# COMPACT_ATOMS: atom_id res chain seq x y z
N THR A 1 -15.56 -9.89 -11.65
CA THR A 1 -16.76 -10.39 -12.36
C THR A 1 -18.03 -9.63 -12.01
N ALA A 2 -18.52 -9.68 -10.77
CA ALA A 2 -19.84 -9.13 -10.43
C ALA A 2 -19.92 -7.59 -10.54
N CYS A 3 -18.92 -6.86 -10.05
CA CYS A 3 -18.92 -5.39 -10.08
C CYS A 3 -18.34 -4.82 -11.38
N GLY A 4 -17.18 -5.33 -11.82
CA GLY A 4 -16.43 -4.79 -12.96
C GLY A 4 -16.68 -5.49 -14.31
N GLY A 5 -17.58 -6.47 -14.39
CA GLY A 5 -17.90 -7.16 -15.64
C GLY A 5 -16.79 -8.05 -16.24
N ILE A 6 -15.65 -8.21 -15.58
CA ILE A 6 -14.55 -9.09 -16.03
C ILE A 6 -15.03 -10.54 -16.08
N SER A 7 -14.90 -11.20 -17.23
CA SER A 7 -15.29 -12.61 -17.37
C SER A 7 -14.45 -13.51 -16.45
N PRO A 8 -15.04 -14.46 -15.70
CA PRO A 8 -14.30 -15.39 -14.85
C PRO A 8 -13.29 -16.24 -15.62
N ALA A 9 -13.53 -16.48 -16.92
CA ALA A 9 -12.62 -17.25 -17.77
C ALA A 9 -11.25 -16.56 -17.98
N TYR A 10 -11.15 -15.26 -17.69
CA TYR A 10 -9.91 -14.48 -17.76
C TYR A 10 -9.33 -14.14 -16.39
N THR A 11 -9.82 -14.77 -15.33
CA THR A 11 -9.31 -14.59 -13.97
C THR A 11 -8.61 -15.85 -13.50
N LEU A 12 -7.47 -15.69 -12.81
CA LEU A 12 -6.72 -16.79 -12.22
C LEU A 12 -6.30 -16.40 -10.79
N PRO A 13 -7.00 -16.90 -9.75
CA PRO A 13 -6.58 -16.69 -8.37
C PRO A 13 -5.35 -17.55 -8.07
N ILE A 14 -4.34 -16.96 -7.43
CA ILE A 14 -3.07 -17.61 -7.11
C ILE A 14 -2.72 -17.34 -5.65
N VAL A 15 -2.35 -18.39 -4.92
CA VAL A 15 -1.76 -18.29 -3.58
C VAL A 15 -0.31 -18.73 -3.67
N LEU A 16 0.59 -17.88 -3.17
CA LEU A 16 2.02 -18.16 -3.08
C LEU A 16 2.33 -18.67 -1.67
N ASP A 17 2.29 -20.00 -1.50
CA ASP A 17 2.58 -20.62 -0.21
C ASP A 17 4.09 -20.72 0.04
N VAL A 18 4.61 -19.76 0.79
CA VAL A 18 6.02 -19.71 1.25
C VAL A 18 6.16 -20.13 2.72
N GLY A 19 5.16 -20.84 3.27
CA GLY A 19 5.05 -21.17 4.69
C GLY A 19 4.24 -20.14 5.49
N THR A 20 4.13 -20.36 6.80
CA THR A 20 3.38 -19.51 7.73
C THR A 20 4.10 -19.39 9.08
N ASN A 21 4.02 -18.20 9.69
CA ASN A 21 4.54 -17.96 11.05
C ASN A 21 3.44 -18.09 12.11
N ASN A 22 2.21 -18.45 11.72
CA ASN A 22 1.11 -18.67 12.65
C ASN A 22 1.27 -20.06 13.30
N ARG A 23 1.58 -20.09 14.60
CA ARG A 23 1.76 -21.33 15.36
C ARG A 23 0.50 -22.19 15.42
N GLU A 24 -0.67 -21.59 15.54
CA GLU A 24 -1.94 -22.33 15.55
C GLU A 24 -2.13 -23.14 14.26
N LEU A 25 -1.75 -22.57 13.11
CA LEU A 25 -1.81 -23.29 11.83
C LEU A 25 -0.72 -24.36 11.70
N LEU A 26 0.49 -24.10 12.21
CA LEU A 26 1.57 -25.08 12.17
C LEU A 26 1.27 -26.30 13.06
N ASP A 27 0.59 -26.07 14.18
CA ASP A 27 0.20 -27.10 15.14
C ASP A 27 -1.10 -27.82 14.75
N ASP A 28 -1.86 -27.27 13.79
CA ASP A 28 -3.11 -27.86 13.31
C ASP A 28 -2.86 -29.08 12.37
N PRO A 29 -3.27 -30.30 12.77
CA PRO A 29 -3.14 -31.49 11.92
C PRO A 29 -3.97 -31.41 10.63
N MET A 30 -4.95 -30.51 10.57
CA MET A 30 -5.79 -30.26 9.39
C MET A 30 -5.27 -29.13 8.49
N TYR A 31 -4.22 -28.41 8.89
CA TYR A 31 -3.64 -27.36 8.04
C TYR A 31 -3.08 -27.96 6.74
N MET A 32 -3.60 -27.46 5.61
CA MET A 32 -3.25 -27.94 4.27
C MET A 32 -2.07 -27.19 3.64
N GLY A 33 -1.66 -26.06 4.22
CA GLY A 33 -0.53 -25.30 3.73
C GLY A 33 0.80 -25.92 4.12
N TRP A 34 1.88 -25.32 3.66
CA TRP A 34 3.23 -25.78 3.94
C TRP A 34 3.56 -25.57 5.42
N ARG A 35 3.77 -26.68 6.15
CA ARG A 35 4.17 -26.70 7.57
C ARG A 35 5.63 -26.30 7.76
N HIS A 36 5.92 -25.04 7.47
CA HIS A 36 7.23 -24.43 7.58
C HIS A 36 7.05 -22.94 7.90
N GLU A 37 8.02 -22.33 8.60
CA GLU A 37 8.02 -20.88 8.80
C GLU A 37 8.19 -20.15 7.46
N ARG A 38 7.81 -18.87 7.40
CA ARG A 38 7.88 -18.13 6.14
C ARG A 38 9.32 -18.05 5.62
N VAL A 39 9.52 -18.45 4.36
CA VAL A 39 10.74 -18.13 3.62
C VAL A 39 10.86 -16.60 3.51
N SER A 40 12.06 -16.07 3.69
CA SER A 40 12.31 -14.63 3.75
C SER A 40 13.64 -14.26 3.08
N GLY A 41 13.89 -12.96 2.93
CA GLY A 41 15.10 -12.45 2.30
C GLY A 41 15.24 -12.89 0.85
N LYS A 42 16.48 -13.18 0.44
CA LYS A 42 16.82 -13.45 -0.96
C LYS A 42 16.06 -14.65 -1.56
N GLU A 43 15.84 -15.71 -0.80
CA GLU A 43 15.12 -16.89 -1.31
C GLU A 43 13.67 -16.56 -1.68
N TYR A 44 13.02 -15.73 -0.86
CA TYR A 44 11.69 -15.22 -1.16
C TYR A 44 11.70 -14.32 -2.40
N GLU A 45 12.65 -13.40 -2.48
CA GLU A 45 12.78 -12.48 -3.62
C GLU A 45 13.01 -13.23 -4.94
N ASP A 46 13.89 -14.24 -4.93
CA ASP A 46 14.19 -15.07 -6.10
C ASP A 46 12.96 -15.89 -6.52
N PHE A 47 12.19 -16.41 -5.56
CA PHE A 47 10.94 -17.12 -5.83
C PHE A 47 9.88 -16.20 -6.46
N ILE A 48 9.68 -15.00 -5.91
CA ILE A 48 8.75 -14.03 -6.49
C ILE A 48 9.18 -13.62 -7.90
N ALA A 49 10.47 -13.36 -8.12
CA ALA A 49 10.98 -13.04 -9.45
C ALA A 49 10.71 -14.17 -10.46
N LEU A 50 10.94 -15.43 -10.07
CA LEU A 50 10.64 -16.59 -10.90
C LEU A 50 9.15 -16.70 -11.23
N PHE A 51 8.27 -16.41 -10.26
CA PHE A 51 6.83 -16.37 -10.47
C PHE A 51 6.42 -15.30 -11.49
N ILE A 52 6.91 -14.06 -11.32
CA ILE A 52 6.61 -12.95 -12.24
C ILE A 52 7.08 -13.26 -13.66
N ASP A 53 8.30 -13.78 -13.80
CA ASP A 53 8.86 -14.22 -15.07
C ASP A 53 7.98 -15.28 -15.75
N ALA A 54 7.51 -16.28 -14.99
CA ALA A 54 6.67 -17.34 -15.53
C ALA A 54 5.30 -16.81 -16.00
N VAL A 55 4.71 -15.91 -15.22
CA VAL A 55 3.42 -15.26 -15.52
C VAL A 55 3.52 -14.42 -16.80
N GLN A 56 4.53 -13.56 -16.89
CA GLN A 56 4.77 -12.73 -18.08
C GLN A 56 5.05 -13.57 -19.33
N ARG A 57 5.87 -14.62 -19.22
CA ARG A 57 6.15 -15.52 -20.35
C ARG A 57 4.88 -16.21 -20.85
N ARG A 58 3.97 -16.59 -19.94
CA ARG A 58 2.74 -17.30 -20.28
C ARG A 58 1.64 -16.38 -20.81
N TRP A 59 1.56 -15.16 -20.26
CA TRP A 59 0.58 -14.12 -20.58
C TRP A 59 1.24 -12.73 -20.56
N PRO A 60 1.80 -12.27 -21.69
CA PRO A 60 2.57 -11.02 -21.73
C PRO A 60 1.79 -9.75 -21.34
N ASP A 61 0.49 -9.71 -21.65
CA ASP A 61 -0.37 -8.55 -21.40
C ASP A 61 -1.25 -8.72 -20.14
N VAL A 62 -0.86 -9.60 -19.22
CA VAL A 62 -1.63 -9.90 -18.02
C VAL A 62 -1.65 -8.71 -17.05
N LEU A 63 -2.82 -8.45 -16.47
CA LEU A 63 -2.95 -7.61 -15.28
C LEU A 63 -2.65 -8.46 -14.04
N LEU A 64 -1.63 -8.10 -13.28
CA LEU A 64 -1.31 -8.73 -12.01
C LEU A 64 -1.69 -7.84 -10.82
N GLN A 65 -2.65 -8.30 -10.01
CA GLN A 65 -3.01 -7.65 -8.75
C GLN A 65 -2.31 -8.35 -7.59
N PHE A 66 -1.58 -7.59 -6.78
CA PHE A 66 -1.07 -8.04 -5.48
C PHE A 66 -2.09 -7.73 -4.39
N GLU A 67 -2.32 -8.70 -3.50
CA GLU A 67 -3.33 -8.62 -2.43
C GLU A 67 -2.78 -9.24 -1.15
N ASP A 68 -3.05 -8.63 0.01
CA ASP A 68 -2.79 -9.17 1.35
C ASP A 68 -1.31 -9.53 1.62
N PHE A 69 -0.37 -8.82 0.97
CA PHE A 69 1.05 -8.96 1.28
C PHE A 69 1.40 -8.22 2.57
N ALA A 70 2.27 -8.82 3.39
CA ALA A 70 2.83 -8.13 4.55
C ALA A 70 3.47 -6.81 4.13
N GLN A 71 3.35 -5.77 4.98
CA GLN A 71 3.77 -4.41 4.66
C GLN A 71 5.23 -4.30 4.22
N SER A 72 6.11 -5.13 4.79
CA SER A 72 7.53 -5.20 4.44
C SER A 72 7.79 -5.68 3.01
N ASN A 73 6.80 -6.31 2.37
CA ASN A 73 6.92 -6.92 1.05
C ASN A 73 6.05 -6.19 0.02
N ALA A 74 4.84 -5.76 0.38
CA ALA A 74 3.88 -5.17 -0.55
C ALA A 74 4.42 -3.94 -1.30
N MET A 75 4.99 -2.97 -0.57
CA MET A 75 5.52 -1.74 -1.16
C MET A 75 6.79 -1.99 -2.00
N PRO A 76 7.81 -2.73 -1.52
CA PRO A 76 8.97 -3.05 -2.35
C PRO A 76 8.63 -3.83 -3.63
N LEU A 77 7.67 -4.77 -3.56
CA LEU A 77 7.23 -5.50 -4.75
C LEU A 77 6.54 -4.58 -5.76
N LEU A 78 5.66 -3.69 -5.29
CA LEU A 78 5.00 -2.71 -6.15
C LEU A 78 6.02 -1.75 -6.78
N GLU A 79 6.92 -1.17 -5.99
CA GLU A 79 7.96 -0.25 -6.50
C GLU A 79 8.88 -0.92 -7.52
N LYS A 80 9.21 -2.20 -7.33
CA LYS A 80 10.06 -2.96 -8.25
C LYS A 80 9.37 -3.24 -9.59
N TYR A 81 8.13 -3.72 -9.58
CA TYR A 81 7.51 -4.28 -10.79
C TYR A 81 6.54 -3.33 -11.53
N ARG A 82 6.12 -2.20 -10.92
CA ARG A 82 5.14 -1.28 -11.51
C ARG A 82 5.48 -0.73 -12.89
N ASP A 83 6.77 -0.61 -13.21
CA ASP A 83 7.24 -0.08 -14.50
C ASP A 83 7.65 -1.19 -15.47
N GLU A 84 7.67 -2.46 -15.01
CA GLU A 84 8.06 -3.65 -15.79
C GLU A 84 6.84 -4.51 -16.20
N LEU A 85 5.75 -4.42 -15.44
CA LEU A 85 4.54 -5.22 -15.58
C LEU A 85 3.29 -4.35 -15.43
N CYS A 86 2.21 -4.70 -16.12
CA CYS A 86 0.89 -4.18 -15.80
C CYS A 86 0.43 -4.74 -14.45
N CYS A 87 0.86 -4.13 -13.35
CA CYS A 87 0.51 -4.54 -12.01
C CYS A 87 0.12 -3.39 -11.09
N PHE A 88 -0.64 -3.72 -10.06
CA PHE A 88 -0.99 -2.83 -8.97
C PHE A 88 -1.19 -3.63 -7.68
N ASN A 89 -1.22 -2.93 -6.55
CA ASN A 89 -1.59 -3.52 -5.26
C ASN A 89 -2.87 -2.84 -4.75
N ASP A 90 -3.93 -3.61 -4.48
CA ASP A 90 -5.24 -3.04 -4.12
C ASP A 90 -5.24 -2.44 -2.71
N ASP A 91 -4.57 -3.09 -1.75
CA ASP A 91 -4.42 -2.57 -0.38
C ASP A 91 -3.82 -1.15 -0.35
N ILE A 92 -2.85 -0.88 -1.24
CA ILE A 92 -2.16 0.41 -1.34
C ILE A 92 -2.93 1.36 -2.27
N GLN A 93 -3.12 0.98 -3.53
CA GLN A 93 -3.62 1.89 -4.58
C GLN A 93 -5.14 1.88 -4.67
N GLY A 94 -5.78 0.73 -4.49
CA GLY A 94 -7.24 0.59 -4.47
C GLY A 94 -7.85 1.32 -3.29
N THR A 95 -7.36 1.06 -2.07
CA THR A 95 -7.79 1.76 -0.84
C THR A 95 -7.55 3.27 -0.95
N ALA A 96 -6.42 3.68 -1.51
CA ALA A 96 -6.12 5.09 -1.75
C ALA A 96 -7.13 5.75 -2.69
N SER A 97 -7.47 5.08 -3.80
CA SER A 97 -8.41 5.58 -4.79
C SER A 97 -9.81 5.81 -4.19
N VAL A 98 -10.34 4.85 -3.44
CA VAL A 98 -11.65 5.00 -2.79
C VAL A 98 -11.63 6.07 -1.70
N ALA A 99 -10.54 6.17 -0.93
CA ALA A 99 -10.36 7.20 0.09
C ALA A 99 -10.35 8.61 -0.51
N VAL A 100 -9.56 8.83 -1.57
CA VAL A 100 -9.51 10.10 -2.30
C VAL A 100 -10.88 10.44 -2.89
N GLY A 101 -11.54 9.48 -3.56
CA GLY A 101 -12.89 9.69 -4.11
C GLY A 101 -13.90 10.12 -3.06
N THR A 102 -13.84 9.51 -1.87
CA THR A 102 -14.70 9.86 -0.72
C THR A 102 -14.39 11.26 -0.21
N LEU A 103 -13.12 11.62 -0.07
CA LEU A 103 -12.71 12.97 0.37
C LEU A 103 -13.13 14.04 -0.63
N LEU A 104 -13.00 13.80 -1.93
CA LEU A 104 -13.46 14.72 -2.97
C LEU A 104 -14.97 14.94 -2.91
N ALA A 105 -15.75 13.88 -2.69
CA ALA A 105 -17.20 13.99 -2.49
C ALA A 105 -17.55 14.82 -1.22
N ALA A 106 -16.83 14.61 -0.12
CA ALA A 106 -17.03 15.36 1.11
C ALA A 106 -16.65 16.84 0.95
N CYS A 107 -15.54 17.13 0.26
CA CYS A 107 -15.10 18.49 -0.08
C CYS A 107 -16.15 19.21 -0.92
N LYS A 108 -16.72 18.55 -1.93
CA LYS A 108 -17.83 19.08 -2.73
C LYS A 108 -19.05 19.42 -1.87
N ALA A 109 -19.42 18.57 -0.92
CA ALA A 109 -20.52 18.84 0.01
C ALA A 109 -20.23 20.02 0.95
N LYS A 110 -18.96 20.24 1.31
CA LYS A 110 -18.48 21.35 2.15
C LYS A 110 -18.23 22.64 1.35
N ASN A 111 -18.30 22.61 0.02
CA ASN A 111 -17.92 23.72 -0.87
C ASN A 111 -16.47 24.19 -0.63
N GLU A 112 -15.57 23.24 -0.41
CA GLU A 112 -14.12 23.46 -0.27
C GLU A 112 -13.38 22.50 -1.21
N THR A 113 -12.07 22.72 -1.41
CA THR A 113 -11.20 21.80 -2.16
C THR A 113 -10.44 20.86 -1.22
N LEU A 114 -9.86 19.79 -1.75
CA LEU A 114 -9.05 18.87 -0.97
C LEU A 114 -7.81 19.58 -0.39
N GLY A 115 -7.19 20.44 -1.20
CA GLY A 115 -6.08 21.31 -0.81
C GLY A 115 -6.40 22.32 0.28
N GLN A 116 -7.67 22.50 0.68
CA GLN A 116 -8.04 23.31 1.85
C GLN A 116 -8.11 22.49 3.14
N GLN A 117 -8.18 21.16 3.06
CA GLN A 117 -8.31 20.29 4.22
C GLN A 117 -6.95 20.05 4.92
N LYS A 118 -7.04 19.57 6.16
CA LYS A 118 -5.97 18.88 6.87
C LYS A 118 -6.47 17.47 7.18
N VAL A 119 -5.66 16.45 6.86
CA VAL A 119 -6.03 15.04 6.99
C VAL A 119 -5.12 14.38 8.01
N VAL A 120 -5.72 13.70 9.00
CA VAL A 120 -5.01 12.95 10.03
C VAL A 120 -5.25 11.46 9.81
N PHE A 121 -4.18 10.69 9.73
CA PHE A 121 -4.18 9.24 9.64
C PHE A 121 -3.88 8.64 11.00
N VAL A 122 -4.74 7.74 11.47
CA VAL A 122 -4.49 6.93 12.66
C VAL A 122 -4.06 5.54 12.20
N GLY A 123 -2.74 5.31 12.23
CA GLY A 123 -2.04 4.18 11.64
C GLY A 123 -1.10 4.65 10.52
N ALA A 124 0.20 4.55 10.76
CA ALA A 124 1.25 4.92 9.80
C ALA A 124 1.96 3.71 9.17
N GLY A 125 1.20 2.63 8.94
CA GLY A 125 1.68 1.48 8.15
C GLY A 125 1.71 1.77 6.65
N SER A 126 2.18 0.82 5.85
CA SER A 126 2.31 0.98 4.39
C SER A 126 1.03 1.42 3.69
N ALA A 127 -0.13 0.86 4.06
CA ALA A 127 -1.42 1.24 3.48
C ALA A 127 -1.76 2.70 3.81
N GLY A 128 -1.68 3.10 5.09
CA GLY A 128 -1.93 4.47 5.53
C GLY A 128 -1.00 5.48 4.84
N CYS A 129 0.29 5.16 4.76
CA CYS A 129 1.27 5.99 4.06
C CYS A 129 1.02 6.04 2.54
N GLY A 130 0.63 4.93 1.92
CA GLY A 130 0.26 4.89 0.51
C GLY A 130 -0.95 5.76 0.18
N ILE A 131 -2.00 5.70 1.02
CA ILE A 131 -3.19 6.55 0.90
C ILE A 131 -2.83 8.03 1.08
N ALA A 132 -1.98 8.35 2.06
CA ALA A 132 -1.47 9.70 2.30
C ALA A 132 -0.74 10.28 1.07
N GLU A 133 0.15 9.50 0.43
CA GLU A 133 0.85 9.93 -0.78
C GLU A 133 -0.11 10.17 -1.96
N HIS A 134 -1.18 9.38 -2.11
CA HIS A 134 -2.19 9.62 -3.14
C HIS A 134 -3.04 10.87 -2.86
N ILE A 135 -3.34 11.17 -1.60
CA ILE A 135 -4.01 12.42 -1.23
C ILE A 135 -3.10 13.62 -1.49
N ILE A 136 -1.80 13.51 -1.21
CA ILE A 136 -0.80 14.53 -1.57
C ILE A 136 -0.79 14.74 -3.09
N ALA A 137 -0.78 13.66 -3.88
CA ALA A 137 -0.84 13.74 -5.34
C ALA A 137 -2.12 14.42 -5.82
N ALA A 138 -3.28 14.10 -5.22
CA ALA A 138 -4.56 14.74 -5.53
C ALA A 138 -4.55 16.25 -5.18
N MET A 139 -4.01 16.64 -4.03
CA MET A 139 -3.82 18.05 -3.66
C MET A 139 -2.90 18.79 -4.64
N ARG A 140 -1.86 18.13 -5.16
CA ARG A 140 -0.96 18.71 -6.16
C ARG A 140 -1.65 18.91 -7.51
N ILE A 141 -2.55 18.01 -7.90
CA ILE A 141 -3.38 18.17 -9.11
C ILE A 141 -4.29 19.40 -8.98
N GLU A 142 -4.76 19.73 -7.77
CA GLU A 142 -5.50 20.98 -7.50
C GLU A 142 -4.62 22.25 -7.51
N GLY A 143 -3.29 22.11 -7.63
CA GLY A 143 -2.36 23.22 -7.79
C GLY A 143 -1.47 23.52 -6.57
N LEU A 144 -1.54 22.74 -5.49
CA LEU A 144 -0.60 22.91 -4.37
C LEU A 144 0.80 22.44 -4.76
N SER A 145 1.82 23.09 -4.22
CA SER A 145 3.17 22.53 -4.22
C SER A 145 3.23 21.27 -3.36
N GLU A 146 4.20 20.40 -3.61
CA GLU A 146 4.39 19.19 -2.80
C GLU A 146 4.61 19.51 -1.32
N SER A 147 5.36 20.57 -1.01
CA SER A 147 5.60 20.99 0.38
C SER A 147 4.31 21.46 1.05
N GLU A 148 3.44 22.20 0.36
CA GLU A 148 2.16 22.65 0.92
C GLU A 148 1.19 21.50 1.14
N ALA A 149 1.14 20.54 0.20
CA ALA A 149 0.31 19.34 0.34
C ALA A 149 0.79 18.48 1.51
N ARG A 150 2.11 18.24 1.65
CA ARG A 150 2.67 17.45 2.76
C ARG A 150 2.39 18.07 4.13
N LYS A 151 2.41 19.41 4.26
CA LYS A 151 2.05 20.12 5.51
C LYS A 151 0.60 19.91 5.97
N ARG A 152 -0.26 19.36 5.12
CA ARG A 152 -1.67 19.10 5.42
C ARG A 152 -1.92 17.66 5.87
N ILE A 153 -0.92 16.79 5.85
CA ILE A 153 -1.06 15.37 6.17
C ILE A 153 -0.34 15.03 7.47
N PHE A 154 -1.07 14.45 8.42
CA PHE A 154 -0.54 14.11 9.74
C PHE A 154 -0.66 12.60 9.96
N MET A 155 0.46 11.94 10.22
CA MET A 155 0.50 10.49 10.44
C MET A 155 0.67 10.20 11.94
N VAL A 156 -0.24 9.44 12.55
CA VAL A 156 -0.16 9.04 13.95
C VAL A 156 0.00 7.53 14.01
N ASP A 157 0.99 7.04 14.77
CA ASP A 157 1.23 5.61 14.97
C ASP A 157 1.31 5.26 16.47
N ARG A 158 1.70 4.03 16.82
CA ARG A 158 1.80 3.52 18.20
C ARG A 158 2.57 4.43 19.18
N PHE A 159 3.48 5.27 18.67
CA PHE A 159 4.30 6.19 19.45
C PHE A 159 3.86 7.66 19.34
N GLY A 160 2.71 7.93 18.72
CA GLY A 160 2.17 9.28 18.53
C GLY A 160 2.36 9.81 17.11
N LEU A 161 2.28 11.13 16.97
CA LEU A 161 2.44 11.84 15.71
C LEU A 161 3.87 11.68 15.17
N LEU A 162 4.00 11.32 13.90
CA LEU A 162 5.29 11.24 13.22
C LEU A 162 5.89 12.64 13.05
N THR A 163 7.04 12.87 13.68
CA THR A 163 7.81 14.11 13.56
C THR A 163 9.24 13.85 13.12
N GLU A 164 9.85 14.87 12.49
CA GLU A 164 11.27 14.84 12.15
C GLU A 164 12.11 14.59 13.42
N GLY A 165 13.08 13.68 13.31
CA GLY A 165 13.96 13.31 14.42
C GLY A 165 13.47 12.14 15.28
N MET A 166 12.28 11.59 15.02
CA MET A 166 11.90 10.29 15.60
C MET A 166 12.81 9.18 15.05
N GLY A 167 13.35 8.37 15.96
CA GLY A 167 14.14 7.19 15.59
C GLY A 167 13.27 6.03 15.09
N ASN A 168 13.88 5.12 14.32
CA ASN A 168 13.26 3.89 13.80
C ASN A 168 12.06 4.09 12.86
N LEU A 169 11.95 5.25 12.20
CA LEU A 169 10.98 5.42 11.12
C LEU A 169 11.44 4.68 9.87
N LEU A 170 10.52 3.94 9.25
CA LEU A 170 10.74 3.34 7.94
C LEU A 170 10.82 4.43 6.86
N ASP A 171 11.49 4.16 5.75
CA ASP A 171 11.72 5.16 4.69
C ASP A 171 10.43 5.83 4.21
N PHE A 172 9.35 5.06 4.07
CA PHE A 172 8.04 5.60 3.66
C PHE A 172 7.35 6.42 4.75
N GLN A 173 7.66 6.20 6.03
CA GLN A 173 7.16 6.98 7.15
C GLN A 173 7.90 8.31 7.27
N GLN A 174 9.22 8.31 7.04
CA GLN A 174 10.07 9.50 7.11
C GLN A 174 9.58 10.60 6.14
N ARG A 175 9.15 10.22 4.93
CA ARG A 175 8.62 11.15 3.91
C ARG A 175 7.33 11.88 4.33
N LEU A 176 6.63 11.35 5.34
CA LEU A 176 5.36 11.87 5.85
C LEU A 176 5.49 12.41 7.29
N ALA A 177 6.70 12.48 7.84
CA ALA A 177 6.95 13.06 9.14
C ALA A 177 6.82 14.59 9.10
N GLN A 178 6.16 15.18 10.11
CA GLN A 178 5.99 16.61 10.21
C GLN A 178 7.21 17.28 10.84
N LYS A 179 7.52 18.51 10.38
CA LYS A 179 8.54 19.33 11.03
C LYS A 179 8.07 19.72 12.41
N SER A 180 8.93 19.62 13.42
CA SER A 180 8.59 20.02 14.79
C SER A 180 8.08 21.47 14.88
N ALA A 181 8.58 22.36 14.03
CA ALA A 181 8.13 23.75 13.94
C ALA A 181 6.70 23.91 13.36
N ASP A 182 6.22 22.99 12.53
CA ASP A 182 4.88 23.05 11.93
C ASP A 182 3.79 22.49 12.90
N VAL A 183 4.19 21.87 14.01
CA VAL A 183 3.30 21.22 15.00
C VAL A 183 3.46 21.71 16.45
N ALA A 184 4.40 22.62 16.70
CA ALA A 184 4.53 23.30 17.98
C ALA A 184 3.37 24.31 18.11
N GLY A 185 2.49 24.08 19.09
CA GLY A 185 1.37 24.96 19.42
C GLY A 185 1.79 26.28 20.04
#